data_AF-A0A528V0P7-F1
#
_entry.id   AF-A0A528V0P7-F1
#
_cell.length_a   1.000
_cell.length_b   1.000
_cell.length_c   1.000
_cell.angle_alpha   90.00
_cell.angle_beta   90.00
_cell.angle_gamma   90.00
#
_symmetry.space_group_name_H-M   'P 1'
#
loop_
_entity.id
_entity.type
_entity.pdbx_description
1 polymer ?
#
loop_
_entity_poly.entity_id
_entity_poly.type
_entity_poly.pdbx_seq_one_letter_code
_entity_poly.pdbx_strand_id
1 'polypeptide(L)' 'MAPLTRRRCLAGLAATSLGLRGDPAHAARQPRIACLEWTSAEMVVSLGIGPVAVADTKGYRDWVAGPALPAGCLDLGSR' A
#
# COMPACT_ATOMS: atom_id res chain seq x y z
N MET A 1 5.12 -50.40 8.84
CA MET A 1 5.18 -48.92 8.95
C MET A 1 5.82 -48.55 10.27
N ALA A 2 6.94 -47.82 10.27
CA ALA A 2 7.55 -47.35 11.52
C ALA A 2 6.67 -46.28 12.17
N PRO A 3 6.48 -46.29 13.51
CA PRO A 3 5.64 -45.32 14.18
C PRO A 3 6.24 -43.91 14.08
N LEU A 4 5.36 -42.92 13.84
CA LEU A 4 5.71 -41.51 13.87
C LEU A 4 5.85 -41.08 15.33
N THR A 5 7.07 -40.78 15.77
CA THR A 5 7.37 -40.30 17.12
C THR A 5 7.48 -38.77 17.13
N ARG A 6 7.13 -38.13 18.26
CA ARG A 6 7.21 -36.67 18.45
C ARG A 6 8.54 -36.07 17.95
N ARG A 7 9.65 -36.78 18.19
CA ARG A 7 11.00 -36.38 17.79
C ARG A 7 11.19 -36.38 16.26
N ARG A 8 10.57 -37.33 15.54
CA ARG A 8 10.56 -37.34 14.07
C ARG A 8 9.72 -36.22 13.49
N CYS A 9 8.58 -35.91 14.09
CA CYS A 9 7.76 -34.76 13.67
C CYS A 9 8.51 -33.43 13.84
N LEU A 10 9.17 -33.24 14.99
CA LEU A 10 9.97 -32.04 15.25
C LEU A 10 11.19 -31.95 14.32
N ALA A 11 11.88 -33.07 14.07
CA ALA A 11 13.00 -33.11 13.13
C ALA A 11 12.55 -32.80 11.69
N GLY A 12 11.37 -33.29 11.28
CA GLY A 12 10.78 -32.97 9.98
C GLY A 12 10.48 -31.49 9.83
N LEU A 13 9.79 -30.87 10.81
CA LEU A 13 9.49 -29.44 10.80
C LEU A 13 10.76 -28.58 10.72
N ALA A 14 11.78 -28.92 11.50
CA ALA A 14 13.07 -28.21 11.48
C ALA A 14 13.84 -28.38 10.16
N ALA A 15 13.75 -29.55 9.53
CA ALA A 15 14.34 -29.78 8.21
C ALA A 15 13.61 -28.99 7.11
N THR A 16 12.30 -28.76 7.27
CA THR A 16 11.50 -28.02 6.28
C THR A 16 11.80 -26.52 6.32
N SER A 17 11.97 -25.94 7.52
CA SER A 17 12.34 -24.52 7.67
C SER A 17 13.75 -24.20 7.18
N LEU A 18 14.67 -25.17 7.21
CA LEU A 18 16.04 -24.99 6.72
C LEU A 18 16.17 -25.24 5.21
N GLY A 19 15.32 -26.10 4.63
CA GLY A 19 15.33 -26.42 3.20
C GLY A 19 14.59 -25.42 2.31
N LEU A 20 13.59 -24.72 2.85
CA LEU A 20 12.88 -23.65 2.16
C LEU A 20 13.66 -22.34 2.29
N ARG A 21 14.60 -22.11 1.37
CA ARG A 21 15.10 -20.76 1.11
C ARG A 21 13.98 -19.98 0.43
N GLY A 22 13.15 -19.30 1.21
CA GLY A 22 12.22 -18.32 0.66
C GLY A 22 13.00 -17.16 0.06
N ASP A 23 12.57 -16.70 -1.12
CA ASP A 23 13.03 -15.40 -1.61
C ASP A 23 12.72 -14.32 -0.57
N PRO A 24 13.59 -13.30 -0.42
CA PRO A 24 13.27 -12.17 0.45
C PRO A 24 11.93 -11.59 0.04
N ALA A 25 11.00 -11.48 0.99
CA ALA A 25 9.71 -10.85 0.73
C ALA A 25 9.95 -9.38 0.34
N HIS A 26 9.74 -9.06 -0.94
CA HIS A 26 9.75 -7.68 -1.39
C HIS A 26 8.42 -7.03 -1.04
N ALA A 27 8.46 -6.03 -0.15
CA ALA A 27 7.31 -5.18 0.08
C ALA A 27 6.94 -4.49 -1.24
N ALA A 28 5.66 -4.53 -1.60
CA ALA A 28 5.16 -3.78 -2.75
C ALA A 28 5.46 -2.29 -2.54
N ARG A 29 6.04 -1.64 -3.55
CA ARG A 29 6.31 -0.19 -3.49
C ARG A 29 4.98 0.54 -3.43
N GLN A 30 4.88 1.55 -2.56
CA GLN A 30 3.67 2.36 -2.48
C GLN A 30 3.38 3.02 -3.84
N PRO A 31 2.13 2.98 -4.33
CA PRO A 31 1.77 3.55 -5.62
C PRO A 31 1.89 5.08 -5.58
N ARG A 32 2.37 5.67 -6.68
CA ARG A 32 2.42 7.12 -6.87
C ARG A 32 1.23 7.54 -7.72
N ILE A 33 0.18 8.07 -7.06
CA ILE A 33 -1.11 8.35 -7.70
C ILE A 33 -1.24 9.85 -8.00
N ALA A 34 -1.63 10.19 -9.23
CA ALA A 34 -2.01 11.54 -9.62
C ALA A 34 -3.51 11.56 -9.96
N CYS A 35 -4.26 12.53 -9.45
CA CYS A 35 -5.71 12.64 -9.66
C CYS A 35 -6.03 13.86 -10.53
N LEU A 36 -6.63 13.65 -11.70
CA LEU A 36 -7.00 14.73 -12.62
C LEU A 36 -8.38 15.34 -12.31
N GLU A 37 -9.09 14.79 -11.33
CA GLU A 37 -10.43 15.21 -10.93
C GLU A 37 -10.58 15.07 -9.41
N TRP A 38 -11.40 15.93 -8.80
CA TRP A 38 -11.54 16.07 -7.35
C TRP A 38 -12.18 14.85 -6.69
N THR A 39 -13.26 14.31 -7.25
CA THR A 39 -13.89 13.06 -6.78
C THR A 39 -12.88 11.92 -6.72
N SER A 40 -11.98 11.83 -7.71
CA SER A 40 -10.90 10.83 -7.70
C SER A 40 -9.90 11.06 -6.56
N ALA A 41 -9.54 12.32 -6.28
CA ALA A 41 -8.68 12.66 -5.15
C ALA A 41 -9.36 12.32 -3.81
N GLU A 42 -10.65 12.64 -3.65
CA GLU A 42 -11.42 12.34 -2.44
C GLU A 42 -11.47 10.84 -2.16
N MET A 43 -11.71 10.02 -3.18
CA MET A 43 -11.72 8.56 -3.05
C MET A 43 -10.36 8.02 -2.61
N VAL A 44 -9.27 8.46 -3.26
CA VAL A 44 -7.91 8.00 -2.95
C VAL A 44 -7.52 8.38 -1.53
N VAL A 45 -7.81 9.61 -1.11
CA VAL A 45 -7.55 10.07 0.26
C VAL A 45 -8.41 9.31 1.28
N SER A 46 -9.67 9.01 0.94
CA SER A 46 -10.56 8.19 1.79
C SER A 46 -10.05 6.76 1.99
N LEU A 47 -9.27 6.22 1.06
CA LEU A 47 -8.57 4.94 1.18
C LEU A 47 -7.29 5.02 2.02
N GLY A 48 -6.97 6.19 2.59
CA GLY A 48 -5.74 6.42 3.35
C GLY A 48 -4.49 6.57 2.48
N ILE A 49 -4.67 6.81 1.17
CA ILE A 49 -3.56 6.97 0.22
C ILE A 49 -3.33 8.46 -0.04
N GLY A 50 -2.09 8.92 0.10
CA GLY A 50 -1.73 10.29 -0.24
C GLY A 50 -1.39 10.43 -1.73
N PRO A 51 -2.22 11.09 -2.56
CA PRO A 51 -1.87 11.34 -3.95
C PRO A 51 -0.64 12.27 -4.03
N VAL A 52 0.25 12.00 -4.99
CA VAL A 52 1.44 12.83 -5.22
C VAL A 52 1.09 14.14 -5.91
N ALA A 53 -0.02 14.18 -6.66
CA ALA A 53 -0.48 15.35 -7.37
C ALA A 53 -1.99 15.32 -7.61
N VAL A 54 -2.64 16.49 -7.60
CA VAL A 54 -4.08 16.67 -7.86
C VAL A 54 -4.27 17.89 -8.76
N ALA A 55 -5.26 17.86 -9.66
CA ALA A 55 -5.63 19.02 -10.47
C ALA A 55 -6.38 20.08 -9.65
N ASP A 56 -6.07 21.35 -9.89
CA ASP A 56 -6.64 22.53 -9.23
C ASP A 56 -6.71 22.39 -7.70
N THR A 57 -5.53 22.25 -7.08
CA THR A 57 -5.44 22.04 -5.62
C THR A 57 -5.93 23.25 -4.84
N LYS A 58 -5.82 24.44 -5.42
CA LYS A 58 -6.36 25.67 -4.83
C LYS A 58 -7.88 25.60 -4.82
N GLY A 59 -8.51 25.35 -5.97
CA GLY A 59 -9.97 25.20 -6.05
C GLY A 59 -10.48 24.10 -5.14
N TYR A 60 -9.79 22.96 -5.07
CA TYR A 60 -10.14 21.90 -4.12
C TYR A 60 -10.19 22.42 -2.68
N ARG A 61 -9.14 23.12 -2.22
CA ARG A 61 -9.08 23.65 -0.85
C ARG A 61 -10.10 24.75 -0.56
N ASP A 62 -10.50 25.50 -1.59
CA ASP A 62 -11.49 26.57 -1.46
C ASP A 62 -12.93 26.03 -1.40
N TRP A 63 -13.23 24.96 -2.14
CA TRP A 63 -14.60 24.48 -2.38
C TRP A 63 -14.94 23.13 -1.75
N VAL A 64 -13.94 22.29 -1.45
CA VAL A 64 -14.14 20.96 -0.87
C VAL A 64 -13.83 21.01 0.63
N ALA A 65 -14.86 20.75 1.45
CA ALA A 65 -14.73 20.76 2.90
C ALA A 65 -13.82 19.65 3.45
N GLY A 66 -13.74 18.53 2.74
CA GLY A 66 -12.86 17.42 3.07
C GLY A 66 -13.15 16.20 2.19
N PRO A 67 -12.24 15.21 2.17
CA PRO A 67 -11.01 15.10 2.96
C PRO A 67 -9.90 16.09 2.56
N ALA A 68 -9.04 16.48 3.50
CA ALA A 68 -7.92 17.38 3.21
C ALA A 68 -6.83 16.68 2.37
N LEU A 69 -6.29 17.38 1.37
CA LEU A 69 -5.15 16.86 0.61
C LEU A 69 -3.89 16.78 1.49
N PRO A 70 -3.01 15.79 1.29
CA PRO A 70 -1.74 15.69 2.00
C PRO A 70 -0.87 16.93 1.81
N ALA A 71 -0.13 17.30 2.86
CA ALA A 71 0.91 18.31 2.76
C ALA A 71 1.94 17.89 1.69
N GLY A 72 2.24 18.78 0.74
CA GLY A 72 3.17 18.50 -0.36
C GLY A 72 2.53 17.85 -1.59
N CYS A 73 1.21 17.70 -1.65
CA CYS A 73 0.51 17.32 -2.88
C CYS A 73 0.74 18.39 -3.96
N LEU A 74 1.27 17.99 -5.11
CA LEU A 74 1.59 18.90 -6.22
C LEU A 74 0.32 19.32 -6.96
N ASP A 75 0.29 20.56 -7.42
CA ASP A 75 -0.77 21.03 -8.32
C ASP A 75 -0.43 20.68 -9.78
N LEU A 76 -1.36 20.02 -10.46
CA LEU A 76 -1.22 19.67 -11.88
C LEU A 76 -1.71 20.79 -12.82
N GLY A 77 -2.29 21.86 -12.29
CA GLY A 77 -2.95 22.90 -13.07
C GLY A 77 -4.46 22.68 -13.17
N SER A 78 -5.11 23.42 -14.07
CA SER A 78 -6.58 23.45 -14.17
C SER A 78 -7.18 22.08 -14.54
N ARG A 79 -8.33 21.77 -13.95
CA ARG A 79 -9.18 20.62 -14.31
C ARG A 79 -10.20 20.97 -15.38
#